data_AF-A0A6P0M4C6-F1
#
_entry.id   AF-A0A6P0M4C6-F1
#
_cell.length_a   1.000
_cell.length_b   1.000
_cell.length_c   1.000
_cell.angle_alpha   90.00
_cell.angle_beta   90.00
_cell.angle_gamma   90.00
#
_symmetry.space_group_name_H-M   'P 1'
#
loop_
_entity.id
_entity.type
_entity.pdbx_description
1 polymer ?
#
loop_
_entity_poly.entity_id
_entity_poly.type
_entity_poly.pdbx_seq_one_letter_code
_entity_poly.pdbx_strand_id
1 'polypeptide(L)'
;MAVGACLELKIICLTGCLAWGFSAPVLADITPDGSLGNEASRVTTNVQVKGALADLIEGGATRGENLFHSFAEFNVGELQRVYFA
;
A
#
# COMPACT_ATOMS: atom_id res chain seq x y z
N MET A 1 28.68 -29.78 32.60
CA MET A 1 27.74 -29.89 31.46
C MET A 1 26.48 -29.03 31.65
N ALA A 2 26.58 -27.85 32.26
CA ALA A 2 25.44 -26.93 32.49
C ALA A 2 25.66 -25.51 31.94
N VAL A 3 26.91 -25.18 31.54
CA VAL A 3 27.27 -23.85 31.04
C VAL A 3 26.92 -23.69 29.54
N GLY A 4 26.91 -24.78 28.77
CA GLY A 4 26.57 -24.75 27.33
C GLY A 4 25.07 -24.54 27.06
N ALA A 5 24.19 -25.21 27.80
CA ALA A 5 22.73 -25.10 27.60
C ALA A 5 22.16 -23.72 27.99
N CYS A 6 22.78 -23.02 28.96
CA CYS A 6 22.39 -21.65 29.35
C CYS A 6 22.80 -20.58 28.32
N LEU A 7 23.77 -20.86 27.44
CA LEU A 7 24.23 -19.94 26.41
C LEU A 7 23.36 -20.07 25.14
N GLU A 8 23.03 -21.30 24.75
CA GLU A 8 22.17 -21.62 23.59
C GLU A 8 20.74 -21.07 23.76
N LEU A 9 20.17 -21.12 24.98
CA LEU A 9 18.83 -20.62 25.28
C LEU A 9 18.75 -19.08 25.22
N LYS A 10 19.85 -18.37 25.53
CA LYS A 10 19.94 -16.90 25.43
C LYS A 10 20.04 -16.43 23.98
N ILE A 11 20.71 -17.20 23.12
CA ILE A 11 20.91 -16.86 21.69
C ILE A 11 19.60 -16.99 20.91
N ILE A 12 18.78 -18.02 21.19
CA ILE A 12 17.47 -18.21 20.55
C ILE A 12 16.47 -17.09 20.93
N CYS A 13 16.49 -16.61 22.17
CA CYS A 13 15.66 -15.47 22.59
C CYS A 13 16.11 -14.14 21.96
N LEU A 14 17.42 -13.91 21.79
CA LEU A 14 17.91 -12.68 21.16
C LEU A 14 17.62 -12.61 19.65
N THR A 15 17.68 -13.75 18.94
CA THR A 15 17.41 -13.81 17.49
C THR A 15 15.92 -13.83 17.17
N GLY A 16 15.09 -14.44 18.02
CA GLY A 16 13.62 -14.41 17.87
C GLY A 16 13.03 -13.00 18.00
N CYS A 17 13.57 -12.17 18.91
CA CYS A 17 13.12 -10.79 19.10
C CYS A 17 13.48 -9.85 17.93
N LEU A 18 14.57 -10.13 17.21
CA LEU A 18 14.99 -9.32 16.06
C LEU A 18 14.18 -9.61 14.79
N ALA A 19 13.57 -10.79 14.68
CA ALA A 19 12.80 -11.20 13.50
C ALA A 19 11.33 -10.77 13.52
N TRP A 20 10.79 -10.35 14.67
CA TRP A 20 9.36 -10.02 14.84
C TRP A 20 9.05 -8.52 14.99
N GLY A 21 10.06 -7.64 14.86
CA GLY A 21 9.91 -6.21 15.18
C GLY A 21 9.94 -5.23 13.99
N PHE A 22 10.27 -5.67 12.77
CA PHE A 22 10.38 -4.76 11.62
C PHE A 22 9.09 -4.72 10.79
N SER A 23 8.07 -4.05 11.32
CA SER A 23 7.00 -3.51 10.46
C SER A 23 7.41 -2.10 10.07
N ALA A 24 7.88 -1.89 8.84
CA ALA A 24 8.06 -0.55 8.31
C ALA A 24 6.68 0.14 8.21
N PRO A 25 6.57 1.44 8.52
CA PRO A 25 5.32 2.16 8.27
C PRO A 25 5.05 2.14 6.77
N VAL A 26 3.83 1.76 6.37
CA VAL A 26 3.40 1.90 4.98
C VAL A 26 3.18 3.39 4.73
N LEU A 27 3.83 3.91 3.68
CA LEU A 27 3.53 5.27 3.22
C LEU A 27 2.19 5.23 2.49
N ALA A 28 1.40 6.29 2.63
CA ALA A 28 0.22 6.45 1.82
C ALA A 28 0.65 6.57 0.36
N ASP A 29 0.22 5.62 -0.46
CA ASP A 29 0.54 5.55 -1.87
C ASP A 29 -0.56 4.82 -2.65
N ILE A 30 -0.78 5.25 -3.89
CA ILE A 30 -1.77 4.69 -4.80
C ILE A 30 -1.03 4.28 -6.07
N THR A 31 -0.76 2.98 -6.19
CA THR A 31 -0.01 2.41 -7.30
C THR A 31 -0.95 1.61 -8.20
N PRO A 32 -1.28 2.12 -9.41
CA PRO A 32 -2.01 1.34 -10.41
C PRO A 32 -1.29 0.06 -10.80
N ASP A 33 -2.06 -0.97 -11.16
CA ASP A 33 -1.53 -2.15 -11.83
C ASP A 33 -1.93 -2.19 -13.31
N GLY A 34 -1.38 -3.16 -14.05
CA GLY A 34 -1.64 -3.37 -15.47
C GLY A 34 -2.69 -4.44 -15.79
N SER A 35 -3.45 -4.94 -14.80
CA SER A 35 -4.35 -6.09 -14.98
C SER A 35 -5.54 -5.80 -15.92
N LEU A 36 -5.91 -4.52 -16.06
CA LEU A 36 -6.96 -4.07 -16.98
C LEU A 36 -6.44 -3.73 -18.39
N GLY A 37 -5.14 -3.91 -18.66
CA GLY A 37 -4.54 -3.66 -19.98
C GLY A 37 -4.77 -2.22 -20.46
N ASN A 38 -5.45 -2.06 -21.58
CA ASN A 38 -5.75 -0.74 -22.16
C ASN A 38 -6.74 0.09 -21.32
N GLU A 39 -7.47 -0.56 -20.41
CA GLU A 39 -8.43 0.06 -19.48
C GLU A 39 -7.79 0.28 -18.09
N ALA A 40 -6.46 0.33 -17.99
CA ALA A 40 -5.74 0.53 -16.73
C ALA A 40 -6.18 1.79 -15.97
N SER A 41 -6.20 1.69 -14.64
CA SER A 41 -6.36 2.83 -13.75
C SER A 41 -5.19 3.79 -13.93
N ARG A 42 -5.45 5.09 -13.83
CA ARG A 42 -4.43 6.15 -13.90
C ARG A 42 -4.60 7.07 -12.71
N VAL A 43 -3.50 7.48 -12.10
CA VAL A 43 -3.48 8.39 -10.95
C VAL A 43 -2.73 9.65 -11.37
N THR A 44 -3.40 10.79 -11.30
CA THR A 44 -2.79 12.10 -11.48
C THR A 44 -2.78 12.82 -10.14
N THR A 45 -1.60 13.04 -9.57
CA THR A 45 -1.46 13.57 -8.21
C THR A 45 -1.52 15.10 -8.17
N ASN A 46 -1.91 15.65 -7.01
CA ASN A 46 -1.87 17.09 -6.73
C ASN A 46 -2.61 17.98 -7.76
N VAL A 47 -3.75 17.52 -8.26
CA VAL A 47 -4.60 18.30 -9.18
C VAL A 47 -5.72 19.02 -8.43
N GLN A 48 -6.18 20.14 -8.99
CA GLN A 48 -7.23 20.95 -8.37
C GLN A 48 -8.61 20.32 -8.65
N VAL A 49 -9.20 19.72 -7.62
CA VAL A 49 -10.52 19.05 -7.67
C VAL A 49 -11.42 19.66 -6.61
N LYS A 50 -12.60 20.13 -7.03
CA LYS A 50 -13.59 20.80 -6.16
C LYS A 50 -12.98 21.89 -5.27
N GLY A 51 -12.11 22.73 -5.84
CA GLY A 51 -11.53 23.90 -5.16
C GLY A 51 -10.35 23.63 -4.22
N ALA A 52 -9.81 22.41 -4.16
CA ALA A 52 -8.60 22.10 -3.40
C ALA A 52 -7.76 21.01 -4.09
N LEU A 53 -6.53 20.77 -3.65
CA LEU A 53 -5.66 19.74 -4.21
C LEU A 53 -6.13 18.34 -3.82
N ALA A 54 -6.07 17.39 -4.75
CA ALA A 54 -6.38 15.99 -4.56
C ALA A 54 -5.66 15.13 -5.60
N ASP A 55 -5.66 13.83 -5.37
CA ASP A 55 -5.30 12.86 -6.40
C ASP A 55 -6.55 12.49 -7.20
N LEU A 56 -6.43 12.50 -8.52
CA LEU A 56 -7.51 12.14 -9.43
C LEU A 56 -7.22 10.78 -10.05
N ILE A 57 -8.19 9.88 -9.94
CA ILE A 57 -8.16 8.55 -10.53
C ILE A 57 -9.06 8.53 -11.75
N GLU A 58 -8.48 8.14 -12.87
CA GLU A 58 -9.13 8.09 -14.18
C GLU A 58 -8.90 6.72 -14.84
N GLY A 59 -9.56 6.48 -15.97
CA GLY A 59 -9.51 5.21 -16.69
C GLY A 59 -10.43 4.18 -16.04
N GLY A 60 -9.97 2.93 -15.93
CA GLY A 60 -10.79 1.82 -15.45
C GLY A 60 -11.60 1.15 -16.55
N ALA A 61 -12.13 -0.03 -16.21
CA ALA A 61 -12.87 -0.89 -17.12
C ALA A 61 -14.37 -0.77 -16.86
N THR A 62 -15.14 -0.37 -17.86
CA THR A 62 -16.60 -0.26 -17.74
C THR A 62 -17.27 -1.57 -18.16
N ARG A 63 -18.14 -2.12 -17.32
CA ARG A 63 -18.97 -3.31 -17.65
C ARG A 63 -20.41 -3.04 -17.22
N GLY A 64 -21.24 -2.68 -18.21
CA GLY A 64 -22.61 -2.22 -17.94
C GLY A 64 -22.58 -0.92 -17.15
N GLU A 65 -23.27 -0.90 -16.01
CA GLU A 65 -23.35 0.27 -15.11
C GLU A 65 -22.18 0.33 -14.10
N ASN A 66 -21.29 -0.66 -14.12
CA ASN A 66 -20.17 -0.75 -13.19
C ASN A 66 -18.88 -0.24 -13.81
N LEU A 67 -18.10 0.49 -13.02
CA LEU A 67 -16.73 0.92 -13.32
C LEU A 67 -15.77 0.18 -12.39
N PHE A 68 -14.78 -0.49 -12.98
CA PHE A 68 -13.77 -1.26 -12.25
C PHE A 68 -12.41 -0.57 -12.33
N HIS A 69 -11.76 -0.44 -11.19
CA HIS A 69 -10.36 -0.05 -11.09
C HIS A 69 -9.54 -1.16 -10.46
N SER A 70 -8.29 -1.27 -10.86
CA SER A 70 -7.32 -2.18 -10.26
C SER A 70 -6.06 -1.43 -9.83
N PHE A 71 -5.52 -1.83 -8.67
CA PHE A 71 -4.35 -1.24 -8.03
C PHE A 71 -3.52 -2.35 -7.38
N ALA A 72 -2.20 -2.24 -7.50
CA ALA A 72 -1.29 -3.06 -6.72
C ALA A 72 -1.33 -2.65 -5.25
N GLU A 73 -1.41 -1.33 -5.00
CA GLU A 73 -1.56 -0.76 -3.67
C GLU A 73 -2.55 0.41 -3.73
N PHE A 74 -3.46 0.47 -2.75
CA PHE A 74 -4.42 1.56 -2.60
C PHE A 74 -4.46 1.99 -1.13
N ASN A 75 -3.53 2.86 -0.74
CA ASN A 75 -3.43 3.40 0.60
C ASN A 75 -3.72 4.91 0.56
N VAL A 76 -4.72 5.35 1.31
CA VAL A 76 -5.08 6.77 1.43
C VAL A 76 -4.63 7.27 2.80
N GLY A 77 -3.74 8.25 2.79
CA GLY A 77 -3.19 8.85 3.99
C GLY A 77 -4.18 9.74 4.72
N GLU A 78 -3.85 10.07 5.96
CA GLU A 78 -4.62 11.04 6.73
C GLU A 78 -4.68 12.39 5.99
N LEU A 79 -5.88 12.97 5.91
CA LEU A 79 -6.18 14.20 5.16
C LEU A 79 -5.93 14.15 3.64
N GLN A 80 -5.48 13.02 3.08
CA GLN A 80 -5.39 12.84 1.63
C GLN A 80 -6.79 12.77 1.03
N ARG A 81 -6.95 13.36 -0.16
CA ARG A 81 -8.20 13.39 -0.90
C ARG A 81 -8.00 12.70 -2.23
N VAL A 82 -8.93 11.80 -2.56
CA VAL A 82 -8.90 11.03 -3.80
C VAL A 82 -10.27 11.13 -4.47
N TYR A 83 -10.28 11.37 -5.78
CA TYR A 83 -11.49 11.44 -6.58
C TYR A 83 -11.42 10.44 -7.72
N PHE A 84 -12.55 9.81 -8.02
CA PHE A 84 -12.73 8.98 -9.21
C PHE A 84 -13.54 9.78 -10.24
N ALA A 85 -13.08 9.79 -11.50
CA ALA A 85 -13.74 10.44 -12.64
C ALA A 85 -14.47 9.45 -13.54
#